data_AF-A0A8H6C0P7-F1
#
_entry.id   AF-A0A8H6C0P7-F1
#
_cell.length_a   1.000
_cell.length_b   1.000
_cell.length_c   1.000
_cell.angle_alpha   90.00
_cell.angle_beta   90.00
_cell.angle_gamma   90.00
#
_symmetry.space_group_name_H-M   'P 1'
#
loop_
_entity.id
_entity.type
_entity.pdbx_description
1 polymer ?
#
loop_
_entity_poly.entity_id
_entity_poly.type
_entity_poly.pdbx_seq_one_letter_code
_entity_poly.pdbx_strand_id
1 'polypeptide(L)'
;MLKVARLQIRFNSSTAASAAAVAAKTAEVRTRTVKTPVGIKAAIESLKPKATRLSMDGPVECALSGFSLLNSPQFNKGSAFSKEERESFDLTGLLPSQVNSLDEQVERAYRQFSYLKTPLAKNDFCTSMRLQNKVLYYELVRRHIREMLPIIYTPTEGDAIASYSDRFRKPEGCFLDINDPDGIDKRLSAYGEDKDIDYIVVSDGEGILGIGDQGVGAIRIAIAKLGLMTLCGGIHPARVLPIALDVGTNNDRLLNDELYMGNKFPRVRDEKYWDFVDKVIQAIKKRFPSSVLHYEDFGVSTGRDLLYKYREELPSFNDDIQGTGAVVMASITAALKFSKRDLKDIQVLVYGAGSAGLGIADQITNHLVSHGATEEQARARIHCMDRYGLITNESTNASPAQLKYADPASEWDGVDTKSLLACVNKIKPTVLVGCSTQPGAFTEEIVREMYKHNPQPIIFPLSNPTRLHEAVPSDLMKWTDNNALIATGSPFEPVLD
;
A
#
# COMPACT_ATOMS: atom_id res chain seq x y z
N MET A 1 -32.79 -9.07 -17.72
CA MET A 1 -33.62 -8.32 -16.76
C MET A 1 -32.73 -7.28 -16.09
N LEU A 2 -32.93 -5.98 -16.35
CA LEU A 2 -32.36 -4.94 -15.48
C LEU A 2 -32.98 -5.14 -14.09
N LYS A 3 -32.16 -5.43 -13.06
CA LYS A 3 -32.60 -5.29 -11.67
C LYS A 3 -32.88 -3.81 -11.45
N VAL A 4 -34.13 -3.40 -11.56
CA VAL A 4 -34.58 -2.08 -11.13
C VAL A 4 -34.67 -2.13 -9.62
N ALA A 5 -33.56 -1.84 -8.94
CA ALA A 5 -33.61 -1.50 -7.52
C ALA A 5 -34.25 -0.11 -7.41
N ARG A 6 -35.41 0.00 -6.75
CA ARG A 6 -35.96 1.30 -6.37
C ARG A 6 -35.07 1.87 -5.25
N LEU A 7 -34.25 2.85 -5.58
CA LEU A 7 -33.48 3.59 -4.58
C LEU A 7 -34.45 4.49 -3.81
N GLN A 8 -34.75 4.15 -2.56
CA GLN A 8 -35.51 5.04 -1.68
C GLN A 8 -34.54 6.11 -1.16
N ILE A 9 -34.70 7.37 -1.59
CA ILE A 9 -34.00 8.50 -0.97
C ILE A 9 -34.63 8.68 0.41
N ARG A 10 -34.10 7.98 1.43
CA ARG A 10 -34.55 8.13 2.81
C ARG A 10 -33.91 9.38 3.41
N PHE A 11 -34.73 10.40 3.66
CA PHE A 11 -34.52 11.26 4.84
C PHE A 11 -35.09 10.49 6.02
N ASN A 12 -34.27 10.19 7.04
CA ASN A 12 -34.76 9.49 8.22
C ASN A 12 -35.72 10.38 9.00
N SER A 13 -37.02 10.19 8.81
CA SER A 13 -38.04 10.34 9.86
C SER A 13 -38.85 9.05 9.90
N SER A 14 -38.95 8.45 11.09
CA SER A 14 -39.53 7.14 11.38
C SER A 14 -40.96 6.96 10.84
N THR A 15 -41.23 5.85 10.13
CA THR A 15 -42.35 4.90 10.37
C THR A 15 -42.39 3.79 9.29
N ALA A 16 -42.93 2.64 9.68
CA ALA A 16 -42.88 1.34 9.01
C ALA A 16 -43.96 1.11 7.95
N ALA A 17 -43.73 0.20 6.98
CA ALA A 17 -44.59 -0.96 6.65
C ALA A 17 -44.19 -1.65 5.32
N SER A 18 -44.52 -2.93 5.24
CA SER A 18 -44.13 -4.02 4.32
C SER A 18 -44.68 -3.98 2.88
N ALA A 19 -44.08 -4.74 1.96
CA ALA A 19 -44.79 -5.72 1.11
C ALA A 19 -43.84 -6.59 0.24
N ALA A 20 -44.30 -7.80 -0.07
CA ALA A 20 -43.55 -8.95 -0.58
C ALA A 20 -43.67 -9.21 -2.10
N ALA A 21 -42.68 -9.97 -2.60
CA ALA A 21 -42.63 -10.98 -3.68
C ALA A 21 -43.47 -10.84 -4.98
N VAL A 22 -42.79 -10.90 -6.14
CA VAL A 22 -43.16 -11.74 -7.31
C VAL A 22 -41.89 -12.09 -8.10
N ALA A 23 -41.64 -13.38 -8.33
CA ALA A 23 -40.62 -13.89 -9.26
C ALA A 23 -41.31 -14.59 -10.44
N ALA A 24 -40.99 -14.16 -11.67
CA ALA A 24 -41.43 -14.83 -12.89
C ALA A 24 -40.26 -14.95 -13.88
N LYS A 25 -40.14 -16.16 -14.44
CA LYS A 25 -39.17 -16.64 -15.44
C LYS A 25 -38.97 -15.65 -16.60
N THR A 26 -37.72 -15.42 -17.01
CA THR A 26 -37.40 -14.83 -18.32
C THR A 26 -36.49 -15.75 -19.11
N ALA A 27 -36.94 -16.09 -20.32
CA ALA A 27 -36.17 -16.72 -21.38
C ALA A 27 -35.04 -15.77 -21.87
N GLU A 28 -33.92 -16.35 -22.27
CA GLU A 28 -32.76 -15.63 -22.82
C GLU A 28 -33.10 -14.93 -24.15
N VAL A 29 -33.15 -13.60 -24.12
CA VAL A 29 -33.09 -12.78 -25.33
C VAL A 29 -31.62 -12.62 -25.71
N ARG A 30 -31.18 -13.26 -26.79
CA ARG A 30 -29.86 -13.01 -27.39
C ARG A 30 -29.87 -11.69 -28.17
N THR A 31 -29.51 -10.59 -27.51
CA THR A 31 -29.25 -9.30 -28.18
C THR A 31 -27.93 -9.38 -28.97
N ARG A 32 -27.99 -9.37 -30.31
CA ARG A 32 -26.81 -9.13 -31.15
C ARG A 32 -26.37 -7.68 -30.96
N THR A 33 -25.25 -7.46 -30.29
CA THR A 33 -24.63 -6.14 -30.17
C THR A 33 -23.81 -5.87 -31.43
N VAL A 34 -24.16 -4.84 -32.21
CA VAL A 34 -23.36 -4.38 -33.35
C VAL A 34 -22.29 -3.43 -32.80
N LYS A 35 -21.02 -3.75 -33.06
CA LYS A 35 -19.87 -2.93 -32.63
C LYS A 35 -19.52 -1.95 -33.73
N THR A 36 -19.54 -0.66 -33.45
CA THR A 36 -19.16 0.40 -34.40
C THR A 36 -17.85 1.04 -33.96
N PRO A 37 -16.74 0.89 -34.72
CA PRO A 37 -15.49 1.57 -34.38
C PRO A 37 -15.63 3.08 -34.58
N VAL A 38 -15.12 3.87 -33.64
CA VAL A 38 -15.11 5.35 -33.69
C VAL A 38 -13.67 5.83 -33.85
N GLY A 39 -13.38 6.55 -34.95
CA GLY A 39 -12.03 6.98 -35.32
C GLY A 39 -11.15 5.91 -36.01
N ILE A 40 -10.14 6.39 -36.75
CA ILE A 40 -9.29 5.56 -37.65
C ILE A 40 -8.52 4.46 -36.90
N LYS A 41 -7.93 4.77 -35.74
CA LYS A 41 -7.20 3.77 -34.95
C LYS A 41 -8.12 2.63 -34.50
N ALA A 42 -9.34 2.94 -34.10
CA ALA A 42 -10.30 1.93 -33.67
C ALA A 42 -10.77 1.05 -34.83
N ALA A 43 -10.97 1.64 -36.01
CA ALA A 43 -11.33 0.93 -37.22
C ALA A 43 -10.26 -0.10 -37.62
N ILE A 44 -8.98 0.30 -37.61
CA ILE A 44 -7.85 -0.59 -37.93
C ILE A 44 -7.75 -1.75 -36.93
N GLU A 45 -7.91 -1.46 -35.64
CA GLU A 45 -7.79 -2.49 -34.61
C GLU A 45 -8.97 -3.44 -34.49
N SER A 46 -10.18 -3.01 -34.90
CA SER A 46 -11.37 -3.86 -34.93
C SER A 46 -11.22 -5.11 -35.81
N LEU A 47 -10.19 -5.15 -36.65
CA LEU A 47 -9.82 -6.28 -37.52
C LEU A 47 -9.04 -7.38 -36.78
N LYS A 48 -8.60 -7.16 -35.52
CA LYS A 48 -7.83 -8.13 -34.72
C LYS A 48 -8.71 -8.77 -33.63
N PRO A 49 -8.73 -10.11 -33.45
CA PRO A 49 -9.45 -10.73 -32.34
C PRO A 49 -8.78 -10.40 -31.00
N LYS A 50 -9.53 -9.86 -30.02
CA LYS A 50 -9.02 -9.63 -28.64
C LYS A 50 -9.66 -10.58 -27.64
N ALA A 51 -8.85 -11.02 -26.66
CA ALA A 51 -9.22 -11.99 -25.62
C ALA A 51 -9.62 -11.35 -24.27
N THR A 52 -9.50 -10.02 -24.09
CA THR A 52 -9.85 -9.33 -22.84
C THR A 52 -10.70 -8.07 -23.12
N ARG A 53 -11.62 -7.73 -22.21
CA ARG A 53 -12.50 -6.54 -22.32
C ARG A 53 -11.78 -5.21 -22.07
N LEU A 54 -10.68 -5.25 -21.32
CA LEU A 54 -9.80 -4.11 -21.04
C LEU A 54 -8.40 -4.47 -21.49
N SER A 55 -7.82 -3.63 -22.34
CA SER A 55 -6.47 -3.78 -22.87
C SER A 55 -5.71 -2.47 -22.68
N MET A 56 -4.42 -2.57 -22.39
CA MET A 56 -3.51 -1.43 -22.35
C MET A 56 -3.24 -0.86 -23.75
N ASP A 57 -3.47 -1.66 -24.79
CA ASP A 57 -3.20 -1.30 -26.18
C ASP A 57 -4.50 -1.20 -26.98
N GLY A 58 -4.63 -0.08 -27.67
CA GLY A 58 -5.67 0.14 -28.67
C GLY A 58 -7.01 0.61 -28.16
N PRO A 59 -8.07 0.57 -29.01
CA PRO A 59 -9.40 0.99 -28.61
C PRO A 59 -9.95 0.02 -27.57
N VAL A 60 -10.69 0.58 -26.62
CA VAL A 60 -11.45 -0.18 -25.62
C VAL A 60 -12.92 -0.09 -25.99
N GLU A 61 -13.62 -1.22 -25.92
CA GLU A 61 -15.05 -1.25 -26.17
C GLU A 61 -15.78 -0.49 -25.06
N CYS A 62 -16.62 0.47 -25.45
CA CYS A 62 -17.42 1.25 -24.52
C CYS A 62 -18.89 1.21 -24.93
N ALA A 63 -19.74 0.70 -24.04
CA ALA A 63 -21.19 0.67 -24.23
C ALA A 63 -21.90 1.88 -23.59
N LEU A 64 -21.15 2.81 -23.00
CA LEU A 64 -21.72 3.97 -22.30
C LEU A 64 -21.81 5.16 -23.26
N SER A 65 -22.89 5.93 -23.13
CA SER A 65 -23.08 7.22 -23.81
C SER A 65 -23.64 8.26 -22.83
N GLY A 66 -23.69 9.53 -23.25
CA GLY A 66 -24.25 10.64 -22.47
C GLY A 66 -23.60 10.80 -21.09
N PHE A 67 -24.42 11.12 -20.08
CA PHE A 67 -23.97 11.26 -18.70
C PHE A 67 -23.38 9.98 -18.10
N SER A 68 -23.79 8.78 -18.55
CA SER A 68 -23.22 7.52 -18.07
C SER A 68 -21.75 7.38 -18.45
N LEU A 69 -21.39 7.82 -19.66
CA LEU A 69 -20.00 7.88 -20.11
C LEU A 69 -19.20 8.93 -19.33
N LEU A 70 -19.75 10.13 -19.17
CA LEU A 70 -19.10 11.21 -18.42
C LEU A 70 -18.88 10.88 -16.95
N ASN A 71 -19.78 10.10 -16.34
CA ASN A 71 -19.67 9.65 -14.95
C ASN A 71 -18.84 8.37 -14.77
N SER A 72 -18.29 7.81 -15.86
CA SER A 72 -17.40 6.66 -15.80
C SER A 72 -15.94 7.10 -15.83
N PRO A 73 -15.24 7.16 -14.67
CA PRO A 73 -13.85 7.65 -14.63
C PRO A 73 -12.86 6.88 -15.50
N GLN A 74 -13.18 5.63 -15.88
CA GLN A 74 -12.35 4.83 -16.77
C GLN A 74 -12.43 5.30 -18.24
N PHE A 75 -13.59 5.79 -18.67
CA PHE A 75 -13.85 6.13 -20.07
C PHE A 75 -13.99 7.63 -20.31
N ASN A 76 -14.24 8.41 -19.27
CA ASN A 76 -14.41 9.84 -19.37
C ASN A 76 -13.11 10.54 -19.80
N LYS A 77 -13.16 11.24 -20.94
CA LYS A 77 -12.08 12.09 -21.45
C LYS A 77 -12.31 13.58 -21.14
N GLY A 78 -13.41 13.93 -20.51
CA GLY A 78 -13.81 15.33 -20.27
C GLY A 78 -13.86 16.13 -21.57
N SER A 79 -13.24 17.32 -21.58
CA SER A 79 -13.19 18.17 -22.78
C SER A 79 -12.35 17.61 -23.94
N ALA A 80 -11.64 16.49 -23.75
CA ALA A 80 -10.79 15.86 -24.76
C ALA A 80 -11.54 14.89 -25.67
N PHE A 81 -12.84 14.63 -25.44
CA PHE A 81 -13.67 13.97 -26.44
C PHE A 81 -13.68 14.79 -27.73
N SER A 82 -13.33 14.15 -28.85
CA SER A 82 -13.35 14.76 -30.18
C SER A 82 -14.79 15.09 -30.60
N LYS A 83 -14.96 15.91 -31.65
CA LYS A 83 -16.31 16.21 -32.18
C LYS A 83 -17.05 14.94 -32.64
N GLU A 84 -16.33 14.03 -33.31
CA GLU A 84 -16.85 12.74 -33.77
C GLU A 84 -17.26 11.85 -32.58
N GLU A 85 -16.43 11.78 -31.53
CA GLU A 85 -16.77 11.03 -30.31
C GLU A 85 -17.98 11.64 -29.60
N ARG A 86 -18.09 12.97 -29.55
CA ARG A 86 -19.23 13.63 -28.92
C ARG A 86 -20.53 13.36 -29.64
N GLU A 87 -20.52 13.31 -30.97
CA GLU A 87 -21.70 12.90 -31.76
C GLU A 87 -22.01 11.42 -31.56
N SER A 88 -20.99 10.56 -31.63
CA SER A 88 -21.15 9.09 -31.55
C SER A 88 -21.60 8.60 -30.17
N PHE A 89 -21.24 9.31 -29.09
CA PHE A 89 -21.55 8.93 -27.72
C PHE A 89 -22.60 9.86 -27.06
N ASP A 90 -23.41 10.58 -27.84
CA ASP A 90 -24.48 11.45 -27.34
C ASP A 90 -24.01 12.50 -26.29
N LEU A 91 -22.84 13.09 -26.51
CA LEU A 91 -22.25 14.11 -25.63
C LEU A 91 -22.47 15.55 -26.14
N THR A 92 -23.07 15.71 -27.32
CA THR A 92 -23.41 17.03 -27.88
C THR A 92 -24.32 17.79 -26.92
N GLY A 93 -23.91 19.01 -26.55
CA GLY A 93 -24.62 19.83 -25.56
C GLY A 93 -24.26 19.53 -24.09
N LEU A 94 -23.54 18.44 -23.80
CA LEU A 94 -23.11 18.09 -22.44
C LEU A 94 -21.71 18.62 -22.08
N LEU A 95 -20.94 19.08 -23.07
CA LEU A 95 -19.59 19.60 -22.91
C LEU A 95 -19.44 20.97 -23.59
N PRO A 96 -18.56 21.86 -23.08
CA PRO A 96 -18.23 23.12 -23.74
C PRO A 96 -17.71 22.90 -25.17
N SER A 97 -17.95 23.85 -26.08
CA SER A 97 -17.68 23.69 -27.52
C SER A 97 -16.21 23.44 -27.88
N GLN A 98 -15.28 23.91 -27.04
CA GLN A 98 -13.84 23.69 -27.27
C GLN A 98 -13.45 22.26 -26.94
N VAL A 99 -12.65 21.66 -27.82
CA VAL A 99 -11.99 20.36 -27.58
C VAL A 99 -10.60 20.68 -27.05
N ASN A 100 -10.23 20.10 -25.91
CA ASN A 100 -8.89 20.28 -25.35
C ASN A 100 -8.01 19.06 -25.55
N SER A 101 -6.70 19.27 -25.70
CA SER A 101 -5.74 18.18 -25.59
C SER A 101 -5.62 17.69 -24.14
N LEU A 102 -5.05 16.50 -23.95
CA LEU A 102 -4.70 16.01 -22.62
C LEU A 102 -3.71 16.96 -21.93
N ASP A 103 -2.76 17.55 -22.67
CA ASP A 103 -1.81 18.52 -22.14
C ASP A 103 -2.49 19.76 -21.55
N GLU A 104 -3.47 20.32 -22.27
CA GLU A 104 -4.24 21.47 -21.80
C GLU A 104 -5.07 21.13 -20.56
N GLN A 105 -5.60 19.90 -20.48
CA GLN A 105 -6.31 19.43 -19.29
C GLN A 105 -5.36 19.28 -18.10
N VAL A 106 -4.17 18.73 -18.31
CA VAL A 106 -3.14 18.58 -17.28
C VAL A 106 -2.68 19.95 -16.78
N GLU A 107 -2.41 20.91 -17.66
CA GLU A 107 -2.05 22.28 -17.27
C GLU A 107 -3.14 22.94 -16.41
N ARG A 108 -4.41 22.79 -16.80
CA ARG A 108 -5.54 23.29 -16.00
C ARG A 108 -5.61 22.60 -14.63
N ALA A 109 -5.45 21.29 -14.60
CA ALA A 109 -5.47 20.49 -13.39
C ALA A 109 -4.31 20.86 -12.44
N TYR A 110 -3.12 21.05 -12.98
CA TYR A 110 -1.94 21.46 -12.22
C TYR A 110 -2.15 22.84 -11.60
N ARG A 111 -2.67 23.83 -12.34
CA ARG A 111 -3.00 25.16 -11.77
C ARG A 111 -3.99 25.08 -10.61
N GLN A 112 -5.01 24.22 -10.70
CA GLN A 112 -5.97 24.00 -9.62
C GLN A 112 -5.29 23.35 -8.41
N PHE A 113 -4.45 22.35 -8.64
CA PHE A 113 -3.66 21.71 -7.59
C PHE A 113 -2.72 22.69 -6.88
N SER A 114 -1.97 23.50 -7.64
CA SER A 114 -1.03 24.50 -7.09
C SER A 114 -1.72 25.64 -6.35
N TYR A 115 -2.99 25.92 -6.66
CA TYR A 115 -3.78 26.92 -5.93
C TYR A 115 -4.10 26.48 -4.49
N LEU A 116 -4.27 25.17 -4.25
CA LEU A 116 -4.60 24.60 -2.95
C LEU A 116 -3.43 24.71 -1.97
N LYS A 117 -3.76 25.11 -0.74
CA LYS A 117 -2.76 25.50 0.27
C LYS A 117 -2.32 24.37 1.19
N THR A 118 -3.22 23.45 1.52
CA THR A 118 -2.91 22.37 2.45
C THR A 118 -2.67 21.05 1.69
N PRO A 119 -1.77 20.19 2.18
CA PRO A 119 -1.57 18.86 1.60
C PRO A 119 -2.88 18.05 1.53
N LEU A 120 -3.71 18.12 2.58
CA LEU A 120 -4.97 17.39 2.62
C LEU A 120 -6.00 17.91 1.59
N ALA A 121 -6.04 19.22 1.31
CA ALA A 121 -6.87 19.75 0.23
C ALA A 121 -6.37 19.31 -1.15
N LYS A 122 -5.04 19.27 -1.35
CA LYS A 122 -4.42 18.72 -2.55
C LYS A 122 -4.73 17.22 -2.72
N ASN A 123 -4.75 16.45 -1.63
CA ASN A 123 -5.16 15.04 -1.63
C ASN A 123 -6.64 14.85 -2.02
N ASP A 124 -7.53 15.69 -1.50
CA ASP A 124 -8.95 15.70 -1.90
C ASP A 124 -9.14 15.96 -3.38
N PHE A 125 -8.39 16.92 -3.91
CA PHE A 125 -8.40 17.22 -5.33
C PHE A 125 -7.94 16.02 -6.16
N CYS A 126 -6.84 15.37 -5.75
CA CYS A 126 -6.34 14.16 -6.40
C CYS A 126 -7.38 13.02 -6.38
N THR A 127 -8.01 12.79 -5.23
CA THR A 127 -9.08 11.80 -5.07
C THR A 127 -10.26 12.11 -6.01
N SER A 128 -10.72 13.36 -6.00
CA SER A 128 -11.83 13.82 -6.85
C SER A 128 -11.50 13.64 -8.33
N MET A 129 -10.30 14.02 -8.76
CA MET A 129 -9.85 13.88 -10.14
C MET A 129 -9.81 12.42 -10.59
N ARG A 130 -9.23 11.55 -9.76
CA ARG A 130 -9.15 10.10 -10.03
C ARG A 130 -10.52 9.46 -10.19
N LEU A 131 -11.50 9.90 -9.38
CA LEU A 131 -12.89 9.43 -9.42
C LEU A 131 -13.73 10.04 -10.55
N GLN A 132 -13.20 11.03 -11.28
CA GLN A 132 -13.85 11.67 -12.43
C GLN A 132 -13.21 11.27 -13.77
N ASN A 133 -11.87 11.18 -13.83
CA ASN A 133 -11.10 10.91 -15.03
C ASN A 133 -9.74 10.29 -14.65
N LYS A 134 -9.62 8.96 -14.79
CA LYS A 134 -8.40 8.21 -14.44
C LYS A 134 -7.22 8.62 -15.32
N VAL A 135 -7.42 8.79 -16.62
CA VAL A 135 -6.33 9.14 -17.56
C VAL A 135 -5.71 10.49 -17.19
N LEU A 136 -6.55 11.50 -16.96
CA LEU A 136 -6.08 12.83 -16.54
C LEU A 136 -5.37 12.78 -15.18
N TYR A 137 -5.92 12.06 -14.21
CA TYR A 137 -5.30 11.90 -12.90
C TYR A 137 -3.90 11.27 -13.00
N TYR A 138 -3.78 10.12 -13.66
CA TYR A 138 -2.49 9.42 -13.74
C TYR A 138 -1.47 10.19 -14.57
N GLU A 139 -1.89 10.87 -15.64
CA GLU A 139 -0.97 11.69 -16.43
C GLU A 139 -0.48 12.92 -15.66
N LEU A 140 -1.36 13.58 -14.89
CA LEU A 140 -0.98 14.68 -13.99
C LEU A 140 0.07 14.21 -12.97
N VAL A 141 -0.22 13.13 -12.24
CA VAL A 141 0.70 12.62 -11.23
C VAL A 141 2.02 12.17 -11.86
N ARG A 142 1.98 11.49 -13.01
CA ARG A 142 3.20 11.02 -13.70
C ARG A 142 4.14 12.18 -14.07
N ARG A 143 3.60 13.33 -14.53
CA ARG A 143 4.42 14.51 -14.87
C ARG A 143 5.00 15.22 -13.65
N HIS A 144 4.32 15.16 -12.51
CA HIS A 144 4.68 15.86 -11.28
C HIS A 144 4.97 14.90 -10.11
N ILE A 145 5.46 13.69 -10.41
CA ILE A 145 5.49 12.59 -9.43
C ILE A 145 6.29 12.93 -8.17
N ARG A 146 7.40 13.66 -8.29
CA ARG A 146 8.21 14.09 -7.14
C ARG A 146 7.45 15.02 -6.20
N GLU A 147 6.62 15.92 -6.72
CA GLU A 147 5.80 16.85 -5.92
C GLU A 147 4.54 16.16 -5.38
N MET A 148 3.93 15.29 -6.17
CA MET A 148 2.61 14.73 -5.86
C MET A 148 2.65 13.43 -5.06
N LEU A 149 3.74 12.65 -5.12
CA LEU A 149 3.86 11.41 -4.36
C LEU A 149 3.63 11.61 -2.85
N PRO A 150 4.20 12.64 -2.18
CA PRO A 150 3.94 12.91 -0.77
C PRO A 150 2.50 13.35 -0.45
N ILE A 151 1.71 13.69 -1.48
CA ILE A 151 0.31 14.09 -1.36
C ILE A 151 -0.64 12.90 -1.50
N ILE A 152 -0.37 11.98 -2.42
CA ILE A 152 -1.23 10.81 -2.70
C ILE A 152 -0.82 9.55 -1.94
N TYR A 153 0.30 9.62 -1.23
CA TYR A 153 0.83 8.57 -0.37
C TYR A 153 1.40 9.21 0.91
N THR A 154 2.37 8.57 1.56
CA THR A 154 2.98 9.10 2.78
C THR A 154 3.70 10.43 2.52
N PRO A 155 3.59 11.42 3.44
CA PRO A 155 2.89 11.36 4.72
C PRO A 155 1.40 11.76 4.65
N THR A 156 0.96 12.51 3.63
CA THR A 156 -0.38 13.13 3.61
C THR A 156 -1.52 12.11 3.62
N GLU A 157 -1.33 10.96 2.99
CA GLU A 157 -2.34 9.91 2.96
C GLU A 157 -2.64 9.35 4.36
N GLY A 158 -1.70 9.41 5.30
CA GLY A 158 -1.94 9.05 6.70
C GLY A 158 -3.02 9.91 7.35
N ASP A 159 -2.97 11.23 7.14
CA ASP A 159 -4.01 12.15 7.62
C ASP A 159 -5.36 11.88 6.95
N ALA A 160 -5.35 11.55 5.65
CA ALA A 160 -6.55 11.21 4.89
C ALA A 160 -7.18 9.88 5.35
N ILE A 161 -6.37 8.87 5.69
CA ILE A 161 -6.80 7.60 6.29
C ILE A 161 -7.43 7.87 7.66
N ALA A 162 -6.74 8.62 8.52
CA ALA A 162 -7.18 8.90 9.89
C ALA A 162 -8.48 9.71 9.98
N SER A 163 -8.87 10.36 8.89
CA SER A 163 -10.10 11.15 8.76
C SER A 163 -11.06 10.58 7.71
N TYR A 164 -10.90 9.30 7.33
CA TYR A 164 -11.67 8.65 6.26
C TYR A 164 -13.18 8.78 6.45
N SER A 165 -13.69 8.47 7.65
CA SER A 165 -15.12 8.48 7.96
C SER A 165 -15.73 9.87 7.81
N ASP A 166 -15.08 10.90 8.36
CA ASP A 166 -15.52 12.31 8.26
C ASP A 166 -15.51 12.83 6.82
N ARG A 167 -14.65 12.25 5.98
CA ARG A 167 -14.37 12.72 4.62
C ARG A 167 -15.00 11.84 3.55
N PHE A 168 -15.78 10.85 3.94
CA PHE A 168 -16.42 9.95 3.00
C PHE A 168 -17.37 10.71 2.06
N ARG A 169 -17.19 10.51 0.75
CA ARG A 169 -18.04 11.12 -0.29
C ARG A 169 -18.54 10.09 -1.29
N LYS A 170 -17.62 9.31 -1.86
CA LYS A 170 -17.91 8.26 -2.85
C LYS A 170 -17.11 7.02 -2.45
N PRO A 171 -17.76 5.85 -2.34
CA PRO A 171 -17.06 4.61 -1.99
C PRO A 171 -16.14 4.18 -3.11
N GLU A 172 -15.04 3.57 -2.73
CA GLU A 172 -14.13 2.90 -3.65
C GLU A 172 -13.52 1.68 -2.96
N GLY A 173 -13.42 0.58 -3.69
CA GLY A 173 -12.92 -0.69 -3.17
C GLY A 173 -13.97 -1.52 -2.42
N CYS A 174 -13.57 -2.74 -2.07
CA CYS A 174 -14.42 -3.77 -1.48
C CYS A 174 -14.25 -3.82 0.04
N PHE A 175 -15.37 -3.76 0.76
CA PHE A 175 -15.39 -3.86 2.22
C PHE A 175 -15.94 -5.23 2.61
N LEU A 176 -15.14 -6.03 3.30
CA LEU A 176 -15.53 -7.37 3.75
C LEU A 176 -15.69 -7.35 5.28
N ASP A 177 -16.90 -7.64 5.74
CA ASP A 177 -17.28 -7.58 7.15
C ASP A 177 -17.23 -8.97 7.78
N ILE A 178 -16.51 -9.09 8.91
CA ILE A 178 -16.39 -10.34 9.67
C ILE A 178 -17.72 -10.86 10.22
N ASN A 179 -18.76 -10.02 10.30
CA ASN A 179 -20.09 -10.42 10.75
C ASN A 179 -20.96 -11.01 9.63
N ASP A 180 -20.54 -10.92 8.37
CA ASP A 180 -21.22 -11.53 7.23
C ASP A 180 -20.24 -12.27 6.30
N PRO A 181 -19.58 -13.33 6.81
CA PRO A 181 -18.60 -14.10 6.05
C PRO A 181 -19.22 -14.83 4.84
N ASP A 182 -20.50 -15.19 4.89
CA ASP A 182 -21.15 -15.91 3.80
C ASP A 182 -21.47 -14.98 2.61
N GLY A 183 -21.52 -13.66 2.84
CA GLY A 183 -21.68 -12.67 1.80
C GLY A 183 -20.39 -12.24 1.07
N ILE A 184 -19.22 -12.78 1.42
CA ILE A 184 -17.92 -12.40 0.80
C ILE A 184 -17.95 -12.56 -0.73
N ASP A 185 -18.33 -13.74 -1.22
CA ASP A 185 -18.35 -14.04 -2.66
C ASP A 185 -19.28 -13.09 -3.43
N LYS A 186 -20.43 -12.76 -2.84
CA LYS A 186 -21.39 -11.81 -3.41
C LYS A 186 -20.82 -10.40 -3.49
N ARG A 187 -20.09 -9.94 -2.47
CA ARG A 187 -19.45 -8.61 -2.47
C ARG A 187 -18.35 -8.52 -3.54
N LEU A 188 -17.52 -9.56 -3.67
CA LEU A 188 -16.47 -9.63 -4.68
C LEU A 188 -17.03 -9.70 -6.12
N SER A 189 -18.21 -10.30 -6.32
CA SER A 189 -18.83 -10.41 -7.66
C SER A 189 -19.11 -9.08 -8.36
N ALA A 190 -19.14 -7.97 -7.61
CA ALA A 190 -19.32 -6.64 -8.18
C ALA A 190 -18.11 -6.15 -8.99
N TYR A 191 -16.94 -6.78 -8.83
CA TYR A 191 -15.67 -6.33 -9.41
C TYR A 191 -15.25 -7.10 -10.67
N GLY A 192 -15.99 -8.15 -11.03
CA GLY A 192 -15.73 -8.98 -12.21
C GLY A 192 -15.41 -10.42 -11.85
N GLU A 193 -14.77 -11.10 -12.80
CA GLU A 193 -14.32 -12.49 -12.69
C GLU A 193 -12.84 -12.58 -13.14
N ASP A 194 -12.26 -13.79 -13.23
CA ASP A 194 -10.83 -14.10 -13.43
C ASP A 194 -9.93 -12.94 -13.90
N LYS A 195 -9.76 -12.77 -15.22
CA LYS A 195 -8.84 -11.80 -15.80
C LYS A 195 -9.36 -10.37 -15.79
N ASP A 196 -10.43 -10.07 -15.08
CA ASP A 196 -10.85 -8.68 -14.86
C ASP A 196 -9.95 -8.02 -13.80
N ILE A 197 -9.35 -8.79 -12.88
CA ILE A 197 -8.47 -8.29 -11.81
C ILE A 197 -7.10 -8.99 -11.86
N ASP A 198 -6.02 -8.21 -11.96
CA ASP A 198 -4.63 -8.68 -11.93
C ASP A 198 -3.97 -8.48 -10.57
N TYR A 199 -4.39 -7.48 -9.80
CA TYR A 199 -3.68 -7.07 -8.60
C TYR A 199 -4.62 -6.60 -7.52
N ILE A 200 -4.47 -7.18 -6.33
CA ILE A 200 -5.31 -6.91 -5.17
C ILE A 200 -4.42 -6.38 -4.06
N VAL A 201 -4.80 -5.26 -3.45
CA VAL A 201 -4.21 -4.84 -2.17
C VAL A 201 -5.26 -5.02 -1.10
N VAL A 202 -4.90 -5.77 -0.05
CA VAL A 202 -5.77 -6.04 1.09
C VAL A 202 -5.11 -5.53 2.37
N SER A 203 -5.92 -4.92 3.23
CA SER A 203 -5.50 -4.46 4.56
C SER A 203 -6.64 -4.63 5.56
N ASP A 204 -6.31 -4.88 6.82
CA ASP A 204 -7.25 -4.80 7.95
C ASP A 204 -7.10 -3.50 8.76
N GLY A 205 -6.14 -2.65 8.37
CA GLY A 205 -5.89 -1.33 8.94
C GLY A 205 -5.33 -1.31 10.35
N GLU A 206 -4.85 -2.43 10.89
CA GLU A 206 -4.31 -2.45 12.26
C GLU A 206 -2.97 -1.72 12.36
N GLY A 207 -2.14 -1.86 11.33
CA GLY A 207 -0.74 -1.47 11.33
C GLY A 207 -0.43 -0.26 10.46
N ILE A 208 -1.38 0.66 10.22
CA ILE A 208 -1.14 1.78 9.29
C ILE A 208 0.10 2.56 9.71
N LEU A 209 1.08 2.64 8.80
CA LEU A 209 2.41 3.15 9.10
C LEU A 209 2.39 4.53 9.80
N GLY A 210 2.91 4.57 11.03
CA GLY A 210 3.08 5.79 11.83
C GLY A 210 1.80 6.35 12.48
N ILE A 211 0.63 5.74 12.25
CA ILE A 211 -0.65 6.14 12.87
C ILE A 211 -1.45 4.98 13.49
N GLY A 212 -1.01 3.74 13.33
CA GLY A 212 -1.56 2.56 14.00
C GLY A 212 -2.94 2.15 13.48
N ASP A 213 -3.80 1.68 14.38
CA ASP A 213 -5.09 1.11 14.03
C ASP A 213 -6.08 2.18 13.51
N GLN A 214 -6.49 2.07 12.24
CA GLN A 214 -7.45 2.96 11.59
C GLN A 214 -8.73 2.24 11.12
N GLY A 215 -8.90 0.97 11.52
CA GLY A 215 -10.06 0.15 11.18
C GLY A 215 -10.43 0.20 9.69
N VAL A 216 -11.68 0.50 9.37
CA VAL A 216 -12.16 0.54 7.97
C VAL A 216 -11.49 1.62 7.10
N GLY A 217 -10.78 2.58 7.71
CA GLY A 217 -9.93 3.54 7.01
C GLY A 217 -8.84 2.87 6.16
N ALA A 218 -8.51 1.61 6.44
CA ALA A 218 -7.58 0.76 5.68
C ALA A 218 -7.81 0.78 4.15
N ILE A 219 -9.05 0.99 3.71
CA ILE A 219 -9.34 1.01 2.27
C ILE A 219 -8.53 2.07 1.53
N ARG A 220 -8.18 3.18 2.20
CA ARG A 220 -7.42 4.29 1.64
C ARG A 220 -5.96 3.91 1.39
N ILE A 221 -5.31 3.14 2.27
CA ILE A 221 -3.95 2.67 1.99
C ILE A 221 -3.94 1.68 0.81
N ALA A 222 -4.93 0.79 0.74
CA ALA A 222 -5.06 -0.13 -0.38
C ALA A 222 -5.24 0.60 -1.71
N ILE A 223 -6.08 1.63 -1.76
CA ILE A 223 -6.26 2.51 -2.93
C ILE A 223 -4.94 3.21 -3.30
N ALA A 224 -4.24 3.76 -2.31
CA ALA A 224 -3.02 4.51 -2.55
C ALA A 224 -1.90 3.62 -3.12
N LYS A 225 -1.68 2.43 -2.55
CA LYS A 225 -0.74 1.42 -3.08
C LYS A 225 -1.08 1.02 -4.52
N LEU A 226 -2.35 0.77 -4.83
CA LEU A 226 -2.77 0.46 -6.20
C LEU A 226 -2.54 1.62 -7.17
N GLY A 227 -2.67 2.86 -6.70
CA GLY A 227 -2.25 4.06 -7.42
C GLY A 227 -0.78 3.99 -7.82
N LEU A 228 0.11 3.60 -6.89
CA LEU A 228 1.54 3.42 -7.16
C LEU A 228 1.82 2.24 -8.08
N MET A 229 1.09 1.14 -7.97
CA MET A 229 1.22 0.01 -8.90
C MET A 229 0.84 0.40 -10.33
N THR A 230 -0.11 1.32 -10.50
CA THR A 230 -0.40 1.90 -11.82
C THR A 230 0.74 2.81 -12.29
N LEU A 231 1.15 3.77 -11.46
CA LEU A 231 2.13 4.80 -11.83
C LEU A 231 3.53 4.24 -12.08
N CYS A 232 3.98 3.31 -11.25
CA CYS A 232 5.33 2.78 -11.23
C CYS A 232 5.42 1.37 -11.82
N GLY A 233 4.41 0.53 -11.56
CA GLY A 233 4.35 -0.86 -12.03
C GLY A 233 3.67 -1.02 -13.39
N GLY A 234 3.01 0.02 -13.92
CA GLY A 234 2.30 -0.04 -15.20
C GLY A 234 1.04 -0.91 -15.19
N ILE A 235 0.50 -1.25 -14.01
CA ILE A 235 -0.71 -2.06 -13.90
C ILE A 235 -1.92 -1.24 -14.32
N HIS A 236 -2.81 -1.82 -15.13
CA HIS A 236 -3.99 -1.10 -15.60
C HIS A 236 -4.94 -0.74 -14.43
N PRO A 237 -5.36 0.53 -14.27
CA PRO A 237 -6.06 1.01 -13.07
C PRO A 237 -7.52 0.55 -12.92
N ALA A 238 -8.05 -0.21 -13.88
CA ALA A 238 -9.33 -0.92 -13.78
C ALA A 238 -9.18 -2.44 -13.65
N ARG A 239 -7.94 -2.94 -13.56
CA ARG A 239 -7.62 -4.35 -13.31
C ARG A 239 -7.03 -4.53 -11.90
N VAL A 240 -7.39 -3.62 -11.00
CA VAL A 240 -6.92 -3.59 -9.62
C VAL A 240 -8.08 -3.53 -8.65
N LEU A 241 -7.93 -4.14 -7.47
CA LEU A 241 -8.98 -4.20 -6.46
C LEU A 241 -8.42 -3.88 -5.06
N PRO A 242 -8.82 -2.74 -4.45
CA PRO A 242 -8.55 -2.49 -3.05
C PRO A 242 -9.58 -3.20 -2.17
N ILE A 243 -9.13 -3.86 -1.11
CA ILE A 243 -9.97 -4.59 -0.15
C ILE A 243 -9.65 -4.13 1.28
N ALA A 244 -10.69 -3.83 2.05
CA ALA A 244 -10.61 -3.62 3.50
C ALA A 244 -11.29 -4.78 4.23
N LEU A 245 -10.57 -5.38 5.18
CA LEU A 245 -11.09 -6.41 6.10
C LEU A 245 -11.55 -5.73 7.38
N ASP A 246 -12.86 -5.57 7.55
CA ASP A 246 -13.42 -4.93 8.73
C ASP A 246 -13.67 -5.97 9.83
N VAL A 247 -12.65 -6.20 10.66
CA VAL A 247 -12.64 -7.15 11.77
C VAL A 247 -12.82 -6.47 13.14
N GLY A 248 -13.27 -5.21 13.14
CA GLY A 248 -13.28 -4.33 14.31
C GLY A 248 -12.04 -3.44 14.39
N THR A 249 -11.95 -2.63 15.44
CA THR A 249 -10.81 -1.74 15.70
C THR A 249 -10.59 -1.62 17.21
N ASN A 250 -9.32 -1.54 17.63
CA ASN A 250 -8.92 -1.26 19.00
C ASN A 250 -8.64 0.24 19.23
N ASN A 251 -8.93 1.08 18.22
CA ASN A 251 -8.77 2.53 18.34
C ASN A 251 -9.98 3.11 19.08
N ASP A 252 -9.80 3.45 20.35
CA ASP A 252 -10.84 4.03 21.20
C ASP A 252 -11.47 5.29 20.61
N ARG A 253 -10.71 6.11 19.87
CA ARG A 253 -11.27 7.30 19.21
C ARG A 253 -12.30 6.90 18.16
N LEU A 254 -12.01 5.88 17.35
CA LEU A 254 -12.93 5.41 16.30
C LEU A 254 -14.14 4.68 16.89
N LEU A 255 -13.93 3.90 17.96
CA LEU A 255 -15.03 3.21 18.65
C LEU A 255 -16.06 4.19 19.23
N ASN A 256 -15.60 5.34 19.71
CA ASN A 256 -16.44 6.37 20.33
C ASN A 256 -16.91 7.46 19.34
N ASP A 257 -16.43 7.46 18.11
CA ASP A 257 -16.85 8.41 17.09
C ASP A 257 -18.19 7.97 16.47
N GLU A 258 -19.20 8.84 16.56
CA GLU A 258 -20.53 8.59 16.00
C GLU A 258 -20.49 8.40 14.47
N LEU A 259 -19.61 9.11 13.78
CA LEU A 259 -19.49 9.10 12.32
C LEU A 259 -18.60 7.97 11.80
N TYR A 260 -17.92 7.21 12.68
CA TYR A 260 -17.10 6.09 12.26
C TYR A 260 -17.91 5.05 11.48
N MET A 261 -17.42 4.73 10.28
CA MET A 261 -18.14 3.92 9.30
C MET A 261 -17.90 2.41 9.41
N GLY A 262 -16.96 1.98 10.25
CA GLY A 262 -16.61 0.56 10.40
C GLY A 262 -17.29 -0.09 11.61
N ASN A 263 -16.92 -1.35 11.85
CA ASN A 263 -17.39 -2.12 13.00
C ASN A 263 -16.96 -1.50 14.34
N LYS A 264 -17.92 -1.16 15.20
CA LYS A 264 -17.72 -0.56 16.53
C LYS A 264 -17.55 -1.62 17.63
N PHE A 265 -16.58 -2.51 17.46
CA PHE A 265 -16.14 -3.46 18.48
C PHE A 265 -14.63 -3.71 18.40
N PRO A 266 -13.98 -4.17 19.50
CA PRO A 266 -12.56 -4.52 19.50
C PRO A 266 -12.21 -5.57 18.46
N ARG A 267 -10.98 -5.55 17.94
CA ARG A 267 -10.53 -6.49 16.91
C ARG A 267 -10.75 -7.95 17.34
N VAL A 268 -11.36 -8.73 16.46
CA VAL A 268 -11.45 -10.19 16.61
C VAL A 268 -10.08 -10.81 16.33
N ARG A 269 -9.64 -11.75 17.17
CA ARG A 269 -8.29 -12.37 17.12
C ARG A 269 -8.28 -13.90 17.16
N ASP A 270 -9.40 -14.49 17.51
CA ASP A 270 -9.55 -15.92 17.73
C ASP A 270 -9.77 -16.67 16.41
N GLU A 271 -10.22 -17.92 16.51
CA GLU A 271 -10.54 -18.77 15.35
C GLU A 271 -11.50 -18.09 14.37
N LYS A 272 -12.43 -17.24 14.85
CA LYS A 272 -13.35 -16.50 13.98
C LYS A 272 -12.62 -15.57 13.02
N TYR A 273 -11.51 -14.95 13.43
CA TYR A 273 -10.68 -14.13 12.54
C TYR A 273 -10.08 -14.99 11.42
N TRP A 274 -9.50 -16.13 11.78
CA TRP A 274 -8.83 -16.99 10.81
C TRP A 274 -9.81 -17.68 9.85
N ASP A 275 -10.97 -18.12 10.34
CA ASP A 275 -12.06 -18.65 9.50
C ASP A 275 -12.55 -17.61 8.49
N PHE A 276 -12.66 -16.35 8.92
CA PHE A 276 -13.03 -15.25 8.04
C PHE A 276 -11.97 -15.00 6.96
N VAL A 277 -10.69 -14.88 7.34
CA VAL A 277 -9.59 -14.70 6.38
C VAL A 277 -9.49 -15.90 5.42
N ASP A 278 -9.64 -17.13 5.91
CA ASP A 278 -9.68 -18.35 5.08
C ASP A 278 -10.78 -18.24 4.01
N LYS A 279 -12.00 -17.84 4.39
CA LYS A 279 -13.09 -17.62 3.43
C LYS A 279 -12.78 -16.50 2.44
N VAL A 280 -12.13 -15.41 2.87
CA VAL A 280 -11.69 -14.33 1.97
C VAL A 280 -10.70 -14.85 0.93
N ILE A 281 -9.63 -15.53 1.36
CA ILE A 281 -8.60 -16.06 0.46
C ILE A 281 -9.20 -17.04 -0.54
N GLN A 282 -10.06 -17.96 -0.09
CA GLN A 282 -10.70 -18.92 -0.99
C GLN A 282 -11.66 -18.25 -1.98
N ALA A 283 -12.39 -17.21 -1.56
CA ALA A 283 -13.27 -16.46 -2.46
C ALA A 283 -12.48 -15.66 -3.50
N ILE A 284 -11.36 -15.05 -3.12
CA ILE A 284 -10.44 -14.39 -4.06
C ILE A 284 -9.86 -15.42 -5.03
N LYS A 285 -9.35 -16.55 -4.54
CA LYS A 285 -8.75 -17.61 -5.38
C LYS A 285 -9.74 -18.16 -6.41
N LYS A 286 -11.00 -18.34 -6.00
CA LYS A 286 -12.06 -18.79 -6.90
C LYS A 286 -12.38 -17.76 -7.99
N ARG A 287 -12.43 -16.48 -7.64
CA ARG A 287 -12.89 -15.41 -8.55
C ARG A 287 -11.78 -14.84 -9.41
N PHE A 288 -10.60 -14.66 -8.85
CA PHE A 288 -9.45 -13.97 -9.46
C PHE A 288 -8.19 -14.84 -9.33
N PRO A 289 -8.19 -16.09 -9.85
CA PRO A 289 -7.08 -17.03 -9.66
C PRO A 289 -5.75 -16.54 -10.25
N SER A 290 -5.81 -15.63 -11.21
CA SER A 290 -4.62 -15.03 -11.84
C SER A 290 -4.08 -13.79 -11.11
N SER A 291 -4.77 -13.33 -10.06
CA SER A 291 -4.40 -12.08 -9.37
C SER A 291 -3.24 -12.26 -8.40
N VAL A 292 -2.41 -11.23 -8.27
CA VAL A 292 -1.43 -11.11 -7.19
C VAL A 292 -2.10 -10.47 -5.97
N LEU A 293 -1.92 -11.08 -4.81
CA LEU A 293 -2.42 -10.59 -3.54
C LEU A 293 -1.32 -9.91 -2.72
N HIS A 294 -1.48 -8.61 -2.50
CA HIS A 294 -0.56 -7.76 -1.78
C HIS A 294 -1.16 -7.43 -0.40
N TYR A 295 -0.53 -7.92 0.66
CA TYR A 295 -0.89 -7.62 2.05
C TYR A 295 -0.21 -6.34 2.52
N GLU A 296 -1.00 -5.41 3.07
CA GLU A 296 -0.54 -4.07 3.46
C GLU A 296 -1.03 -3.71 4.86
N ASP A 297 -0.15 -3.14 5.70
CA ASP A 297 -0.46 -2.52 6.98
C ASP A 297 -1.25 -3.42 7.95
N PHE A 298 -0.93 -4.71 7.98
CA PHE A 298 -1.42 -5.63 9.01
C PHE A 298 -0.63 -5.46 10.31
N GLY A 299 -1.27 -5.76 11.44
CA GLY A 299 -0.62 -5.73 12.75
C GLY A 299 0.60 -6.65 12.83
N VAL A 300 1.57 -6.30 13.68
CA VAL A 300 2.83 -7.06 13.86
C VAL A 300 2.59 -8.52 14.24
N SER A 301 1.52 -8.78 15.00
CA SER A 301 1.12 -10.13 15.42
C SER A 301 0.39 -10.94 14.34
N THR A 302 0.08 -10.35 13.19
CA THR A 302 -0.84 -10.97 12.22
C THR A 302 -0.26 -10.99 10.81
N GLY A 303 0.40 -9.91 10.37
CA GLY A 303 0.89 -9.79 8.99
C GLY A 303 1.84 -10.90 8.57
N ARG A 304 2.76 -11.31 9.47
CA ARG A 304 3.71 -12.41 9.19
C ARG A 304 3.00 -13.76 9.12
N ASP A 305 2.15 -14.08 10.08
CA ASP A 305 1.43 -15.35 10.11
C ASP A 305 0.51 -15.49 8.89
N LEU A 306 -0.16 -14.41 8.50
CA LEU A 306 -1.00 -14.35 7.32
C LEU A 306 -0.17 -14.62 6.05
N LEU A 307 0.97 -13.94 5.88
CA LEU A 307 1.87 -14.17 4.75
C LEU A 307 2.28 -15.65 4.67
N TYR A 308 2.78 -16.24 5.76
CA TYR A 308 3.29 -17.61 5.72
C TYR A 308 2.19 -18.67 5.60
N LYS A 309 0.98 -18.41 6.12
CA LYS A 309 -0.16 -19.31 5.97
C LYS A 309 -0.69 -19.34 4.54
N TYR A 310 -0.70 -18.20 3.82
CA TYR A 310 -1.41 -18.07 2.54
C TYR A 310 -0.53 -17.86 1.30
N ARG A 311 0.78 -17.68 1.43
CA ARG A 311 1.70 -17.48 0.30
C ARG A 311 1.71 -18.60 -0.74
N GLU A 312 1.29 -19.81 -0.37
CA GLU A 312 1.19 -20.96 -1.28
C GLU A 312 -0.22 -21.14 -1.86
N GLU A 313 -1.21 -20.35 -1.42
CA GLU A 313 -2.58 -20.44 -1.93
C GLU A 313 -2.80 -19.64 -3.22
N LEU A 314 -2.18 -18.47 -3.30
CA LEU A 314 -2.19 -17.52 -4.41
C LEU A 314 -0.84 -16.82 -4.48
N PRO A 315 -0.42 -16.32 -5.67
CA PRO A 315 0.74 -15.44 -5.77
C PRO A 315 0.55 -14.25 -4.83
N SER A 316 1.31 -14.21 -3.73
CA SER A 316 1.14 -13.16 -2.74
C SER A 316 2.43 -12.75 -2.05
N PHE A 317 2.41 -11.55 -1.51
CA PHE A 317 3.50 -11.00 -0.72
C PHE A 317 2.98 -9.92 0.24
N ASN A 318 3.78 -9.61 1.25
CA ASN A 318 3.54 -8.49 2.15
C ASN A 318 4.64 -7.43 1.95
N ASP A 319 4.28 -6.19 1.63
CA ASP A 319 5.26 -5.15 1.30
C ASP A 319 5.99 -4.63 2.55
N ASP A 320 5.31 -4.55 3.69
CA ASP A 320 5.94 -4.16 4.97
C ASP A 320 7.08 -5.09 5.38
N ILE A 321 6.97 -6.38 5.07
CA ILE A 321 7.96 -7.42 5.37
C ILE A 321 8.94 -7.57 4.18
N GLN A 322 8.44 -8.01 3.03
CA GLN A 322 9.26 -8.42 1.89
C GLN A 322 9.69 -7.22 1.02
N GLY A 323 8.80 -6.24 0.83
CA GLY A 323 9.10 -5.01 0.09
C GLY A 323 10.15 -4.16 0.81
N THR A 324 9.96 -3.92 2.10
CA THR A 324 10.94 -3.24 2.96
C THR A 324 12.28 -3.98 2.97
N GLY A 325 12.26 -5.30 3.14
CA GLY A 325 13.49 -6.09 3.07
C GLY A 325 14.22 -5.93 1.74
N ALA A 326 13.50 -5.97 0.62
CA ALA A 326 14.06 -5.83 -0.73
C ALA A 326 14.71 -4.47 -0.95
N VAL A 327 14.04 -3.36 -0.62
CA VAL A 327 14.58 -2.00 -0.84
C VAL A 327 15.76 -1.70 0.09
N VAL A 328 15.74 -2.19 1.33
CA VAL A 328 16.86 -2.04 2.26
C VAL A 328 18.06 -2.84 1.79
N MET A 329 17.88 -4.09 1.36
CA MET A 329 18.98 -4.87 0.80
C MET A 329 19.55 -4.23 -0.47
N ALA A 330 18.71 -3.66 -1.34
CA ALA A 330 19.19 -2.90 -2.49
C ALA A 330 20.06 -1.70 -2.08
N SER A 331 19.69 -1.00 -1.00
CA SER A 331 20.45 0.12 -0.43
C SER A 331 21.77 -0.35 0.19
N ILE A 332 21.77 -1.48 0.92
CA ILE A 332 23.00 -2.11 1.43
C ILE A 332 23.93 -2.46 0.26
N THR A 333 23.43 -3.10 -0.80
CA THR A 333 24.24 -3.47 -1.97
C THR A 333 24.87 -2.26 -2.65
N ALA A 334 24.13 -1.14 -2.77
CA ALA A 334 24.69 0.10 -3.29
C ALA A 334 25.81 0.66 -2.38
N ALA A 335 25.60 0.64 -1.07
CA ALA A 335 26.58 1.08 -0.08
C ALA A 335 27.84 0.19 -0.04
N LEU A 336 27.68 -1.13 -0.15
CA LEU A 336 28.79 -2.09 -0.24
C LEU A 336 29.63 -1.85 -1.50
N LYS A 337 28.98 -1.62 -2.65
CA LYS A 337 29.68 -1.29 -3.90
C LYS A 337 30.48 0.01 -3.79
N PHE A 338 29.94 1.03 -3.14
CA PHE A 338 30.64 2.30 -2.91
C PHE A 338 31.83 2.14 -1.95
N SER A 339 31.60 1.44 -0.84
CA SER A 339 32.61 1.20 0.20
C SER A 339 33.63 0.12 -0.14
N LYS A 340 33.45 -0.60 -1.26
CA LYS A 340 34.27 -1.75 -1.67
C LYS A 340 34.37 -2.84 -0.58
N ARG A 341 33.28 -3.02 0.19
CA ARG A 341 33.16 -4.03 1.24
C ARG A 341 32.48 -5.29 0.69
N ASP A 342 32.97 -6.47 1.07
CA ASP A 342 32.32 -7.73 0.72
C ASP A 342 31.03 -7.92 1.54
N LEU A 343 29.99 -8.48 0.92
CA LEU A 343 28.73 -8.82 1.58
C LEU A 343 28.96 -9.74 2.78
N LYS A 344 29.92 -10.66 2.70
CA LYS A 344 30.25 -11.60 3.77
C LYS A 344 30.98 -10.95 4.94
N ASP A 345 31.40 -9.69 4.84
CA ASP A 345 32.07 -8.97 5.93
C ASP A 345 31.11 -8.10 6.74
N ILE A 346 29.80 -8.16 6.45
CA ILE A 346 28.84 -7.34 7.17
C ILE A 346 28.57 -7.88 8.59
N GLN A 347 28.27 -6.94 9.49
CA GLN A 347 27.71 -7.13 10.82
C GLN A 347 26.55 -6.16 10.93
N VAL A 348 25.35 -6.67 11.09
CA VAL A 348 24.11 -5.90 10.98
C VAL A 348 23.46 -5.83 12.34
N LEU A 349 23.13 -4.62 12.79
CA LEU A 349 22.29 -4.38 13.95
C LEU A 349 20.96 -3.77 13.50
N VAL A 350 19.87 -4.52 13.71
CA VAL A 350 18.51 -4.07 13.44
C VAL A 350 17.87 -3.59 14.74
N TYR A 351 17.65 -2.29 14.85
CA TYR A 351 16.98 -1.64 15.97
C TYR A 351 15.48 -1.47 15.66
N GLY A 352 14.67 -2.41 16.16
CA GLY A 352 13.24 -2.51 15.85
C GLY A 352 12.86 -3.84 15.21
N ALA A 353 12.89 -4.94 15.96
CA ALA A 353 12.59 -6.29 15.45
C ALA A 353 11.08 -6.60 15.28
N GLY A 354 10.32 -5.67 14.70
CA GLY A 354 8.93 -5.87 14.25
C GLY A 354 8.84 -6.44 12.83
N SER A 355 7.69 -6.25 12.15
CA SER A 355 7.46 -6.75 10.78
C SER A 355 8.55 -6.31 9.79
N ALA A 356 8.85 -5.00 9.75
CA ALA A 356 9.86 -4.43 8.87
C ALA A 356 11.27 -4.92 9.22
N GLY A 357 11.69 -4.80 10.49
CA GLY A 357 13.02 -5.20 10.92
C GLY A 357 13.33 -6.68 10.68
N LEU A 358 12.37 -7.57 10.96
CA LEU A 358 12.54 -8.99 10.66
C LEU A 358 12.49 -9.28 9.16
N GLY A 359 11.68 -8.55 8.38
CA GLY A 359 11.68 -8.66 6.92
C GLY A 359 13.02 -8.27 6.30
N ILE A 360 13.68 -7.23 6.85
CA ILE A 360 15.05 -6.83 6.49
C ILE A 360 16.05 -7.94 6.87
N ALA A 361 15.97 -8.46 8.09
CA ALA A 361 16.84 -9.56 8.53
C ALA A 361 16.69 -10.82 7.64
N ASP A 362 15.45 -11.16 7.26
CA ASP A 362 15.15 -12.26 6.34
C ASP A 362 15.78 -12.02 4.96
N GLN A 363 15.63 -10.81 4.42
CA GLN A 363 16.15 -10.51 3.10
C GLN A 363 17.68 -10.51 3.07
N ILE A 364 18.33 -9.98 4.11
CA ILE A 364 19.79 -10.03 4.25
C ILE A 364 20.27 -11.48 4.35
N THR A 365 19.59 -12.31 5.16
CA THR A 365 19.88 -13.74 5.29
C THR A 365 19.78 -14.45 3.95
N ASN A 366 18.66 -14.28 3.24
CA ASN A 366 18.45 -14.87 1.91
C ASN A 366 19.54 -14.43 0.93
N HIS A 367 19.96 -13.16 0.98
CA HIS A 367 21.00 -12.66 0.10
C HIS A 367 22.36 -13.28 0.41
N LEU A 368 22.76 -13.37 1.69
CA LEU A 368 24.00 -14.06 2.12
C LEU A 368 24.01 -15.53 1.71
N VAL A 369 22.88 -16.24 1.89
CA VAL A 369 22.74 -17.64 1.50
C VAL A 369 22.86 -17.82 -0.01
N SER A 370 22.22 -16.95 -0.80
CA SER A 370 22.35 -16.96 -2.27
C SER A 370 23.78 -16.68 -2.76
N HIS A 371 24.66 -16.16 -1.89
CA HIS A 371 26.09 -15.92 -2.14
C HIS A 371 27.00 -16.95 -1.43
N GLY A 372 26.44 -18.08 -0.99
CA GLY A 372 27.17 -19.25 -0.52
C GLY A 372 27.45 -19.31 0.99
N ALA A 373 26.77 -18.51 1.81
CA ALA A 373 26.75 -18.74 3.26
C ALA A 373 25.73 -19.83 3.63
N THR A 374 25.89 -20.50 4.77
CA THR A 374 24.79 -21.28 5.37
C THR A 374 23.79 -20.35 6.06
N GLU A 375 22.59 -20.83 6.38
CA GLU A 375 21.62 -20.03 7.14
C GLU A 375 22.18 -19.61 8.51
N GLU A 376 22.91 -20.51 9.20
CA GLU A 376 23.52 -20.21 10.49
C GLU A 376 24.59 -19.13 10.37
N GLN A 377 25.46 -19.23 9.35
CA GLN A 377 26.49 -18.22 9.08
C GLN A 377 25.87 -16.86 8.72
N ALA A 378 24.76 -16.86 8.00
CA ALA A 378 24.07 -15.63 7.62
C ALA A 378 23.39 -14.98 8.82
N ARG A 379 22.67 -15.75 9.64
CA ARG A 379 21.99 -15.28 10.86
C ARG A 379 22.96 -14.80 11.93
N ALA A 380 24.11 -15.45 12.08
CA ALA A 380 25.16 -15.05 13.04
C ALA A 380 25.78 -13.68 12.76
N ARG A 381 25.43 -13.02 11.64
CA ARG A 381 25.85 -11.66 11.29
C ARG A 381 24.79 -10.60 11.56
N ILE A 382 23.62 -11.01 12.05
CA ILE A 382 22.44 -10.16 12.18
C ILE A 382 21.99 -10.22 13.63
N HIS A 383 22.06 -9.07 14.29
CA HIS A 383 21.63 -8.87 15.66
C HIS A 383 20.35 -8.05 15.66
N CYS A 384 19.36 -8.47 16.43
CA CYS A 384 18.06 -7.82 16.48
C CYS A 384 17.79 -7.27 17.89
N MET A 385 17.31 -6.03 17.97
CA MET A 385 16.82 -5.42 19.20
C MET A 385 15.34 -5.08 19.07
N ASP A 386 14.59 -5.25 20.15
CA ASP A 386 13.23 -4.73 20.30
C ASP A 386 13.09 -3.88 21.58
N ARG A 387 11.84 -3.60 21.98
CA ARG A 387 11.55 -2.78 23.17
C ARG A 387 12.07 -3.35 24.49
N TYR A 388 12.42 -4.64 24.54
CA TYR A 388 12.98 -5.31 25.72
C TYR A 388 14.51 -5.37 25.71
N GLY A 389 15.16 -4.97 24.61
CA GLY A 389 16.61 -5.03 24.42
C GLY A 389 16.99 -5.94 23.26
N LEU A 390 18.24 -6.40 23.25
CA LEU A 390 18.72 -7.41 22.32
C LEU A 390 17.96 -8.73 22.49
N ILE A 391 17.58 -9.33 21.36
CA ILE A 391 16.96 -10.65 21.33
C ILE A 391 18.03 -11.72 21.55
N THR A 392 17.86 -12.48 22.62
CA THR A 392 18.70 -13.64 22.97
C THR A 392 17.88 -14.93 23.00
N ASN A 393 18.56 -16.08 23.05
CA ASN A 393 17.91 -17.39 23.17
C ASN A 393 17.18 -17.60 24.50
N GLU A 394 17.35 -16.71 25.48
CA GLU A 394 16.62 -16.68 26.76
C GLU A 394 15.49 -15.64 26.80
N SER A 395 15.26 -14.92 25.69
CA SER A 395 14.22 -13.88 25.61
C SER A 395 12.81 -14.49 25.65
N THR A 396 12.10 -14.30 26.76
CA THR A 396 10.77 -14.90 27.00
C THR A 396 9.63 -14.22 26.24
N ASN A 397 9.80 -12.97 25.82
CA ASN A 397 8.79 -12.20 25.08
C ASN A 397 9.03 -12.21 23.56
N ALA A 398 10.03 -12.95 23.08
CA ALA A 398 10.37 -13.00 21.66
C ALA A 398 9.46 -13.99 20.91
N SER A 399 8.97 -13.57 19.75
CA SER A 399 8.25 -14.45 18.83
C SER A 399 9.18 -15.53 18.25
N PRO A 400 8.63 -16.66 17.76
CA PRO A 400 9.42 -17.68 17.05
C PRO A 400 10.19 -17.13 15.85
N ALA A 401 9.70 -16.06 15.21
CA ALA A 401 10.40 -15.39 14.12
C ALA A 401 11.62 -14.58 14.60
N GLN A 402 11.49 -13.88 15.73
CA GLN A 402 12.61 -13.14 16.34
C GLN A 402 13.69 -14.10 16.84
N LEU A 403 13.31 -15.23 17.44
CA LEU A 403 14.26 -16.22 17.96
C LEU A 403 15.16 -16.87 16.89
N LYS A 404 14.83 -16.73 15.60
CA LYS A 404 15.74 -17.14 14.50
C LYS A 404 17.01 -16.30 14.45
N TYR A 405 16.98 -15.08 14.99
CA TYR A 405 18.09 -14.13 15.04
C TYR A 405 18.56 -13.90 16.48
N ALA A 406 18.23 -14.82 17.39
CA ALA A 406 18.61 -14.72 18.78
C ALA A 406 20.11 -14.95 18.97
N ASP A 407 20.75 -14.02 19.66
CA ASP A 407 22.11 -14.19 20.15
C ASP A 407 22.17 -15.21 21.31
N PRO A 408 23.27 -15.98 21.48
CA PRO A 408 23.47 -16.78 22.67
C PRO A 408 23.63 -15.89 23.90
N ALA A 409 22.77 -16.01 24.90
CA ALA A 409 22.78 -15.15 26.10
C ALA A 409 24.15 -15.14 26.82
N SER A 410 24.88 -16.26 26.79
CA SER A 410 26.22 -16.39 27.38
C SER A 410 27.28 -15.48 26.76
N GLU A 411 27.09 -15.01 25.53
CA GLU A 411 28.04 -14.09 24.87
C GLU A 411 27.88 -12.62 25.31
N TRP A 412 26.78 -12.35 26.02
CA TRP A 412 26.33 -11.04 26.44
C TRP A 412 26.44 -10.81 27.95
N ASP A 413 27.14 -11.72 28.65
CA ASP A 413 27.37 -11.62 30.08
C ASP A 413 28.17 -10.34 30.44
N GLY A 414 27.64 -9.55 31.37
CA GLY A 414 28.20 -8.25 31.74
C GLY A 414 27.97 -7.10 30.73
N VAL A 415 27.19 -7.31 29.66
CA VAL A 415 26.79 -6.26 28.71
C VAL A 415 25.34 -5.86 28.96
N ASP A 416 25.06 -4.56 29.01
CA ASP A 416 23.68 -4.07 29.10
C ASP A 416 22.97 -4.22 27.75
N THR A 417 22.28 -5.35 27.56
CA THR A 417 21.54 -5.67 26.33
C THR A 417 20.36 -4.74 26.05
N LYS A 418 19.97 -3.87 26.98
CA LYS A 418 18.95 -2.83 26.77
C LYS A 418 19.54 -1.55 26.18
N SER A 419 20.85 -1.34 26.31
CA SER A 419 21.54 -0.17 25.79
C SER A 419 21.98 -0.40 24.35
N LEU A 420 21.43 0.38 23.42
CA LEU A 420 21.87 0.37 22.02
C LEU A 420 23.38 0.70 21.91
N LEU A 421 23.89 1.60 22.76
CA LEU A 421 25.31 1.92 22.81
C LEU A 421 26.17 0.71 23.20
N ALA A 422 25.76 -0.03 24.23
CA ALA A 422 26.49 -1.22 24.68
C ALA A 422 26.49 -2.31 23.59
N CYS A 423 25.35 -2.51 22.92
CA CYS A 423 25.24 -3.41 21.77
C CYS A 423 26.14 -2.98 20.61
N VAL A 424 26.16 -1.69 20.24
CA VAL A 424 27.04 -1.16 19.19
C VAL A 424 28.52 -1.35 19.54
N ASN A 425 28.91 -1.08 20.79
CA ASN A 425 30.29 -1.27 21.25
C ASN A 425 30.75 -2.74 21.18
N LYS A 426 29.86 -3.67 21.55
CA LYS A 426 30.12 -5.12 21.52
C LYS A 426 30.15 -5.69 20.11
N ILE A 427 29.11 -5.42 19.31
CA ILE A 427 28.93 -5.98 17.96
C ILE A 427 29.88 -5.34 16.96
N LYS A 428 30.15 -4.02 17.11
CA LYS A 428 30.85 -3.19 16.12
C LYS A 428 30.20 -3.30 14.73
N PRO A 429 28.90 -2.96 14.62
CA PRO A 429 28.16 -3.19 13.39
C PRO A 429 28.73 -2.39 12.23
N THR A 430 28.72 -2.99 11.05
CA THR A 430 29.00 -2.29 9.80
C THR A 430 27.76 -1.61 9.21
N VAL A 431 26.58 -2.15 9.54
CA VAL A 431 25.27 -1.66 9.13
C VAL A 431 24.38 -1.50 10.37
N LEU A 432 23.81 -0.31 10.56
CA LEU A 432 22.82 -0.02 11.60
C LEU A 432 21.49 0.37 10.95
N VAL A 433 20.44 -0.40 11.22
CA VAL A 433 19.10 -0.19 10.63
C VAL A 433 18.11 0.15 11.73
N GLY A 434 17.41 1.28 11.59
CA GLY A 434 16.39 1.75 12.52
C GLY A 434 14.99 1.56 11.93
N CYS A 435 14.13 0.84 12.64
CA CYS A 435 12.72 0.65 12.32
C CYS A 435 11.88 0.51 13.61
N SER A 436 12.28 1.23 14.66
CA SER A 436 11.74 1.09 16.02
C SER A 436 10.60 2.07 16.33
N THR A 437 10.41 3.09 15.50
CA THR A 437 9.55 4.26 15.75
C THR A 437 9.95 5.07 16.99
N GLN A 438 11.19 4.94 17.47
CA GLN A 438 11.74 5.72 18.59
C GLN A 438 12.57 6.91 18.07
N PRO A 439 12.03 8.15 18.15
CA PRO A 439 12.74 9.32 17.66
C PRO A 439 14.06 9.55 18.39
N GLY A 440 15.12 9.88 17.65
CA GLY A 440 16.42 10.24 18.24
C GLY A 440 17.17 9.08 18.90
N ALA A 441 16.78 7.83 18.65
CA ALA A 441 17.44 6.67 19.21
C ALA A 441 18.92 6.52 18.77
N PHE A 442 19.28 7.00 17.58
CA PHE A 442 20.66 7.00 17.10
C PHE A 442 21.35 8.30 17.54
N THR A 443 21.78 8.34 18.80
CA THR A 443 22.44 9.51 19.40
C THR A 443 23.86 9.72 18.87
N GLU A 444 24.42 10.93 19.07
CA GLU A 444 25.81 11.24 18.71
C GLU A 444 26.80 10.23 19.29
N GLU A 445 26.62 9.85 20.56
CA GLU A 445 27.50 8.89 21.23
C GLU A 445 27.49 7.52 20.54
N ILE A 446 26.30 7.02 20.18
CA ILE A 446 26.13 5.73 19.48
C ILE A 446 26.77 5.77 18.10
N VAL A 447 26.51 6.84 17.34
CA VAL A 447 27.01 6.99 15.97
C VAL A 447 28.54 7.15 15.97
N ARG A 448 29.10 7.91 16.91
CA ARG A 448 30.55 8.05 17.07
C ARG A 448 31.22 6.75 17.53
N GLU A 449 30.57 5.98 18.42
CA GLU A 449 31.10 4.67 18.81
C GLU A 449 31.09 3.69 17.64
N MET A 450 30.07 3.70 16.79
CA MET A 450 30.07 2.93 15.54
C MET A 450 31.19 3.39 14.60
N TYR A 451 31.35 4.72 14.40
CA TYR A 451 32.34 5.31 13.51
C TYR A 451 33.78 4.99 13.93
N LYS A 452 34.05 4.91 15.24
CA LYS A 452 35.36 4.55 15.79
C LYS A 452 35.91 3.21 15.28
N HIS A 453 35.04 2.23 15.04
CA HIS A 453 35.44 0.90 14.57
C HIS A 453 35.14 0.68 13.08
N ASN A 454 34.37 1.58 12.47
CA ASN A 454 33.96 1.49 11.08
C ASN A 454 34.02 2.89 10.42
N PRO A 455 35.12 3.22 9.73
CA PRO A 455 35.34 4.53 9.10
C PRO A 455 34.34 4.90 8.00
N GLN A 456 33.49 3.98 7.55
CA GLN A 456 32.42 4.27 6.59
C GLN A 456 31.14 3.51 7.00
N PRO A 457 30.44 4.01 8.04
CA PRO A 457 29.28 3.33 8.60
C PRO A 457 28.06 3.45 7.69
N ILE A 458 27.33 2.35 7.54
CA ILE A 458 26.06 2.33 6.82
C ILE A 458 24.95 2.50 7.86
N ILE A 459 24.23 3.62 7.83
CA ILE A 459 23.25 3.98 8.88
C ILE A 459 21.92 4.34 8.22
N PHE A 460 20.91 3.52 8.47
CA PHE A 460 19.59 3.63 7.85
C PHE A 460 18.51 3.91 8.91
N PRO A 461 18.20 5.18 9.21
CA PRO A 461 17.03 5.53 10.03
C PRO A 461 15.76 5.50 9.16
N LEU A 462 14.95 4.45 9.30
CA LEU A 462 13.85 4.16 8.37
C LEU A 462 12.45 4.43 8.94
N SER A 463 12.34 4.78 10.22
CA SER A 463 11.04 4.97 10.87
C SER A 463 10.24 6.14 10.28
N ASN A 464 8.97 5.90 9.94
CA ASN A 464 8.10 6.89 9.29
C ASN A 464 6.94 7.33 10.20
N PRO A 465 6.46 8.59 10.11
CA PRO A 465 6.96 9.68 9.26
C PRO A 465 8.22 10.35 9.85
N THR A 466 8.73 11.43 9.23
CA THR A 466 9.96 12.15 9.63
C THR A 466 10.14 12.37 11.14
N ARG A 467 9.06 12.66 11.87
CA ARG A 467 9.08 12.87 13.33
C ARG A 467 9.45 11.63 14.16
N LEU A 468 9.43 10.45 13.55
CA LEU A 468 9.75 9.17 14.19
C LEU A 468 11.14 8.63 13.82
N HIS A 469 11.94 9.37 13.03
CA HIS A 469 13.28 8.93 12.63
C HIS A 469 14.23 8.79 13.82
N GLU A 470 15.04 7.74 13.78
CA GLU A 470 16.06 7.45 14.78
C GLU A 470 17.19 8.51 14.78
N ALA A 471 17.50 9.10 13.62
CA ALA A 471 18.40 10.25 13.48
C ALA A 471 18.09 11.01 12.18
N VAL A 472 18.50 12.29 12.14
CA VAL A 472 18.43 13.12 10.94
C VAL A 472 19.74 13.03 10.13
N PRO A 473 19.70 13.05 8.79
CA PRO A 473 20.90 12.90 7.97
C PRO A 473 22.01 13.93 8.24
N SER A 474 21.66 15.19 8.52
CA SER A 474 22.65 16.25 8.81
C SER A 474 23.50 15.94 10.03
N ASP A 475 22.89 15.34 11.05
CA ASP A 475 23.57 14.97 12.29
C ASP A 475 24.49 13.77 12.05
N LEU A 476 24.01 12.76 11.34
CA LEU A 476 24.82 11.60 10.96
C LEU A 476 26.06 11.99 10.15
N MET A 477 25.91 12.91 9.19
CA MET A 477 27.02 13.45 8.41
C MET A 477 28.03 14.17 9.32
N LYS A 478 27.55 15.06 10.19
CA LYS A 478 28.40 15.79 11.15
C LYS A 478 29.14 14.87 12.13
N TRP A 479 28.49 13.84 12.64
CA TRP A 479 29.06 12.94 13.65
C TRP A 479 30.06 11.94 13.08
N THR A 480 30.12 11.79 11.76
CA THR A 480 30.97 10.84 11.04
C THR A 480 31.94 11.51 10.07
N ASP A 481 32.19 12.81 10.23
CA ASP A 481 33.06 13.60 9.34
C ASP A 481 32.70 13.40 7.85
N ASN A 482 31.40 13.42 7.54
CA ASN A 482 30.81 13.18 6.23
C ASN A 482 31.09 11.79 5.62
N ASN A 483 31.42 10.77 6.43
CA ASN A 483 31.70 9.42 5.94
C ASN A 483 30.51 8.44 6.01
N ALA A 484 29.44 8.74 6.74
CA ALA A 484 28.29 7.83 6.80
C ALA A 484 27.60 7.65 5.43
N LEU A 485 27.22 6.41 5.13
CA LEU A 485 26.36 6.07 3.99
C LEU A 485 24.92 5.94 4.51
N ILE A 486 24.08 6.89 4.13
CA ILE A 486 22.76 7.10 4.73
C ILE A 486 21.65 6.85 3.71
N ALA A 487 20.60 6.16 4.14
CA ALA A 487 19.32 6.06 3.44
C ALA A 487 18.20 6.18 4.47
N THR A 488 17.14 6.92 4.14
CA THR A 488 16.05 7.24 5.09
C THR A 488 14.72 6.70 4.62
N GLY A 489 13.80 6.47 5.56
CA GLY A 489 12.43 6.05 5.25
C GLY A 489 11.55 7.18 4.71
N SER A 490 11.73 8.40 5.25
CA SER A 490 11.04 9.61 4.80
C SER A 490 12.00 10.53 4.03
N PRO A 491 11.48 11.43 3.16
CA PRO A 491 12.31 12.37 2.44
C PRO A 491 12.95 13.42 3.36
N PHE A 492 14.20 13.75 3.08
CA PHE A 492 14.94 14.89 3.64
C PHE A 492 15.52 15.73 2.51
N GLU A 493 15.70 17.03 2.77
CA GLU A 493 16.46 17.89 1.86
C GLU A 493 17.93 17.46 1.80
N PRO A 494 18.63 17.74 0.68
CA PRO A 494 20.06 17.52 0.58
C PRO A 494 20.82 18.22 1.73
N VAL A 495 21.75 17.52 2.34
CA VAL A 495 22.71 18.12 3.28
C VAL A 495 23.81 18.77 2.45
N LEU A 496 23.88 20.10 2.49
CA LEU A 496 24.92 20.88 1.81
C LEU A 496 26.04 21.19 2.80
N ASP A 497 27.28 21.11 2.33
CA ASP A 497 28.50 21.43 3.10
C ASP A 497 28.59 22.92 3.48
#